data_AF-A0A966K896-F1
#
_entry.id   AF-A0A966K896-F1
#
_cell.length_a   1.000
_cell.length_b   1.000
_cell.length_c   1.000
_cell.angle_alpha   90.00
_cell.angle_beta   90.00
_cell.angle_gamma   90.00
#
_symmetry.space_group_name_H-M   'P 1'
#
loop_
_entity.id
_entity.type
_entity.pdbx_description
1 polymer ?
#
loop_
_entity_poly.entity_id
_entity_poly.type
_entity_poly.pdbx_seq_one_letter_code
_entity_poly.pdbx_strand_id
1 'polypeptide(L)'
;MVGDPKQSIYRFRRADVRLFNEAKTYLETHLNAEFHRFNATRRNSPAVLAAVNAVFQLPDVPEAYPFEEQTRNPQAKNAYGDGEVFCLPLIEAPTIAQHPNRNALINPYVDSTKESKAKQSYAEALQVAQHIHKIKSEKNASWGDFLILLRSRTHLSSIEKAFRDSGIPCDSPRQGGLLKTLEAEDLVAFLSVLITPTDDLSLAQVLRSPIYAFSDEQLMQLTLSKLSDQHHSYWQLMSNTENQYHHIYKDILSWVDLAKRLPVHDLLDHIYAQTDLRLRYAQSAPPLQKDQVLSNLDAFLALALDLDGGRYPSLPRFIAELKKIKRGAEEESPDEGESVVEEDSDDE
;
A
#
# COMPACT_ATOMS: atom_id res chain seq x y z
N MET A 1 -9.59 -28.65 -18.09
CA MET A 1 -8.53 -28.10 -17.21
C MET A 1 -7.63 -27.21 -18.07
N VAL A 2 -7.35 -25.99 -17.62
CA VAL A 2 -6.43 -25.06 -18.30
C VAL A 2 -5.36 -24.64 -17.29
N GLY A 3 -4.12 -24.52 -17.74
CA GLY A 3 -3.02 -24.07 -16.89
C GLY A 3 -1.70 -24.04 -17.65
N ASP A 4 -0.71 -23.38 -17.06
CA ASP A 4 0.63 -23.28 -17.62
C ASP A 4 1.67 -23.71 -16.56
N PRO A 5 2.22 -24.93 -16.65
CA PRO A 5 3.22 -25.44 -15.71
C PRO A 5 4.40 -24.49 -15.47
N LYS A 6 4.81 -23.73 -16.50
CA LYS A 6 5.92 -22.77 -16.39
C LYS A 6 5.58 -21.52 -15.57
N GLN A 7 4.29 -21.25 -15.32
CA GLN A 7 3.82 -20.12 -14.51
C GLN A 7 3.51 -20.52 -13.06
N SER A 8 3.83 -21.76 -12.65
CA SER A 8 3.61 -22.19 -11.28
C SER A 8 4.60 -21.54 -10.31
N ILE A 9 4.15 -20.48 -9.63
CA ILE A 9 4.93 -19.69 -8.66
C ILE A 9 4.52 -19.94 -7.20
N TYR A 10 3.53 -20.80 -6.93
CA TYR A 10 2.93 -21.02 -5.61
C TYR A 10 3.41 -22.28 -4.87
N ARG A 11 4.63 -22.77 -5.14
CA ARG A 11 5.17 -23.97 -4.49
C ARG A 11 5.20 -23.86 -2.95
N PHE A 12 5.36 -22.65 -2.41
CA PHE A 12 5.34 -22.39 -0.97
C PHE A 12 3.97 -22.64 -0.32
N ARG A 13 2.87 -22.54 -1.10
CA ARG A 13 1.52 -22.96 -0.70
C ARG A 13 1.25 -24.44 -1.01
N ARG A 14 2.30 -25.24 -1.22
CA ARG A 14 2.24 -26.67 -1.58
C ARG A 14 1.62 -26.97 -2.95
N ALA A 15 1.60 -26.00 -3.87
CA ALA A 15 1.26 -26.29 -5.27
C ALA A 15 2.33 -27.21 -5.89
N ASP A 16 1.89 -28.27 -6.58
CA ASP A 16 2.77 -29.24 -7.24
C ASP A 16 2.48 -29.32 -8.74
N VAL A 17 3.46 -28.89 -9.54
CA VAL A 17 3.38 -28.88 -11.01
C VAL A 17 3.26 -30.31 -11.57
N ARG A 18 3.76 -31.31 -10.86
CA ARG A 18 3.71 -32.71 -11.29
C ARG A 18 2.27 -33.22 -11.45
N LEU A 19 1.35 -32.72 -10.61
CA LEU A 19 -0.07 -33.06 -10.68
C LEU A 19 -0.70 -32.66 -12.01
N PHE A 20 -0.20 -31.62 -12.68
CA PHE A 20 -0.73 -31.22 -13.98
C PHE A 20 -0.54 -32.32 -15.04
N ASN A 21 0.63 -32.96 -15.05
CA ASN A 21 0.94 -34.05 -15.98
C ASN A 21 0.19 -35.35 -15.64
N GLU A 22 0.02 -35.64 -14.34
CA GLU A 22 -0.77 -36.78 -13.89
C GLU A 22 -2.25 -36.59 -14.24
N ALA A 23 -2.81 -35.40 -13.97
CA ALA A 23 -4.17 -35.05 -14.33
C ALA A 23 -4.38 -35.13 -15.85
N LYS A 24 -3.45 -34.60 -16.65
CA LYS A 24 -3.49 -34.75 -18.11
C LYS A 24 -3.60 -36.22 -18.52
N THR A 25 -2.68 -37.06 -18.06
CA THR A 25 -2.65 -38.50 -18.39
C THR A 25 -3.95 -39.19 -17.96
N TYR A 26 -4.47 -38.85 -16.79
CA TYR A 26 -5.73 -39.41 -16.27
C TYR A 26 -6.93 -39.04 -17.15
N LEU A 27 -7.07 -37.76 -17.51
CA LEU A 27 -8.16 -37.24 -18.34
C LEU A 27 -8.14 -37.86 -19.75
N GLU A 28 -6.96 -37.97 -20.37
CA GLU A 28 -6.79 -38.60 -21.69
C GLU A 28 -7.18 -40.09 -21.64
N THR A 29 -6.79 -40.81 -20.58
CA THR A 29 -6.98 -42.26 -20.48
C THR A 29 -8.40 -42.66 -20.09
N HIS A 30 -9.05 -41.92 -19.18
CA HIS A 30 -10.32 -42.35 -18.56
C HIS A 30 -11.54 -41.57 -19.03
N LEU A 31 -11.34 -40.37 -19.59
CA LEU A 31 -12.43 -39.44 -19.93
C LEU A 31 -12.41 -39.00 -21.39
N ASN A 32 -11.58 -39.62 -22.24
CA ASN A 32 -11.45 -39.29 -23.65
C ASN A 32 -11.16 -37.80 -23.89
N ALA A 33 -10.45 -37.15 -22.97
CA ALA A 33 -10.14 -35.73 -23.09
C ALA A 33 -9.07 -35.49 -24.16
N GLU A 34 -9.23 -34.42 -24.93
CA GLU A 34 -8.22 -33.97 -25.89
C GLU A 34 -7.24 -32.98 -25.23
N PHE A 35 -5.95 -33.17 -25.49
CA PHE A 35 -4.92 -32.23 -25.08
C PHE A 35 -4.62 -31.23 -26.20
N HIS A 36 -4.99 -29.97 -25.98
CA HIS A 36 -4.64 -28.87 -26.85
C HIS A 36 -3.48 -28.06 -26.28
N ARG A 37 -2.52 -27.75 -27.14
CA ARG A 37 -1.34 -26.97 -26.78
C ARG A 37 -1.36 -25.61 -27.45
N PHE A 38 -1.12 -24.56 -26.66
CA PHE A 38 -1.07 -23.18 -27.13
C PHE A 38 0.26 -22.52 -26.76
N ASN A 39 1.28 -22.68 -27.61
CA ASN A 39 2.57 -21.98 -27.46
C ASN A 39 2.62 -20.66 -28.27
N ALA A 40 1.53 -20.30 -28.96
CA ALA A 40 1.46 -19.11 -29.80
C ALA A 40 0.85 -17.94 -29.05
N THR A 41 1.67 -16.95 -28.66
CA THR A 41 1.18 -15.76 -27.95
C THR A 41 0.54 -14.76 -28.90
N ARG A 42 -0.58 -14.18 -28.46
CA ARG A 42 -1.22 -13.00 -29.08
C ARG A 42 -0.88 -11.69 -28.32
N ARG A 43 -0.27 -11.80 -27.13
CA ARG A 43 -0.03 -10.68 -26.19
C ARG A 43 1.37 -10.08 -26.36
N ASN A 44 2.40 -10.91 -26.40
CA ASN A 44 3.78 -10.41 -26.35
C ASN A 44 4.26 -9.96 -27.74
N SER A 45 5.05 -8.89 -27.75
CA SER A 45 5.73 -8.43 -28.95
C SER A 45 6.89 -9.39 -29.31
N PRO A 46 7.34 -9.40 -30.58
CA PRO A 46 8.51 -10.17 -31.02
C PRO A 46 9.75 -9.99 -30.13
N ALA A 47 10.11 -8.77 -29.76
CA ALA A 47 11.29 -8.52 -28.91
C ALA A 47 11.15 -9.11 -27.50
N VAL A 48 9.98 -8.97 -26.88
CA VAL A 48 9.69 -9.57 -25.56
C VAL A 48 9.72 -11.09 -25.65
N LEU A 49 9.16 -11.66 -26.71
CA LEU A 49 9.16 -13.10 -26.96
C LEU A 49 10.59 -13.66 -27.09
N ALA A 50 11.43 -12.99 -27.89
CA ALA A 50 12.82 -13.37 -28.06
C ALA A 50 13.59 -13.33 -26.74
N ALA A 51 13.39 -12.28 -25.92
CA ALA A 51 14.01 -12.18 -24.61
C ALA A 51 13.56 -13.30 -23.65
N VAL A 52 12.25 -13.59 -23.61
CA VAL A 52 11.71 -14.68 -22.78
C VAL A 52 12.30 -16.03 -23.20
N ASN A 53 12.30 -16.34 -24.50
CA ASN A 53 12.88 -17.58 -25.01
C ASN A 53 14.37 -17.70 -24.66
N ALA A 54 15.13 -16.61 -24.79
CA ALA A 54 16.56 -16.58 -24.45
C ALA A 54 16.80 -16.84 -22.95
N VAL A 55 15.98 -16.26 -22.05
CA VAL A 55 16.10 -16.47 -20.60
C VAL A 55 15.92 -17.95 -20.24
N PHE A 56 14.95 -18.63 -20.85
CA PHE A 56 14.70 -20.05 -20.55
C PHE A 56 15.69 -21.02 -21.24
N GLN A 57 16.57 -20.52 -22.10
CA GLN A 57 17.67 -21.28 -22.70
C GLN A 57 18.99 -21.10 -21.92
N LEU A 58 19.00 -20.32 -20.83
CA LEU A 58 20.19 -20.12 -20.01
C LEU A 58 20.61 -21.42 -19.30
N PRO A 59 21.93 -21.65 -19.08
CA PRO A 59 22.43 -22.85 -18.40
C PRO A 59 21.91 -23.03 -16.97
N ASP A 60 21.51 -21.94 -16.32
CA ASP A 60 20.98 -21.95 -14.95
C ASP A 60 19.56 -22.52 -14.86
N VAL A 61 18.88 -22.68 -16.00
CA VAL A 61 17.54 -23.26 -16.06
C VAL A 61 17.67 -24.79 -16.11
N PRO A 62 17.07 -25.54 -15.16
CA PRO A 62 17.13 -26.99 -15.17
C PRO A 62 16.56 -27.57 -16.48
N GLU A 63 17.22 -28.56 -17.07
CA GLU A 63 16.72 -29.23 -18.28
C GLU A 63 15.32 -29.83 -18.11
N ALA A 64 14.98 -30.24 -16.88
CA ALA A 64 13.67 -30.77 -16.54
C ALA A 64 12.57 -29.69 -16.39
N TYR A 65 12.92 -28.40 -16.52
CA TYR A 65 11.95 -27.33 -16.43
C TYR A 65 11.02 -27.37 -17.66
N PRO A 66 9.69 -27.33 -17.47
CA PRO A 66 8.71 -27.59 -18.53
C PRO A 66 8.52 -26.36 -19.44
N PHE A 67 9.62 -25.86 -20.01
CA PHE A 67 9.62 -24.76 -20.96
C PHE A 67 9.81 -25.28 -22.38
N GLU A 68 9.02 -24.71 -23.28
CA GLU A 68 9.25 -24.83 -24.71
C GLU A 68 9.18 -23.45 -25.35
N GLU A 69 9.96 -23.30 -26.42
CA GLU A 69 10.05 -22.06 -27.16
C GLU A 69 8.66 -21.57 -27.59
N GLN A 70 8.37 -20.32 -27.24
CA GLN A 70 7.10 -19.69 -27.52
C GLN A 70 7.20 -19.01 -28.89
N THR A 71 6.13 -19.10 -29.69
CA THR A 71 6.04 -18.47 -31.00
C THR A 71 4.99 -17.37 -31.00
N ARG A 72 5.05 -16.49 -32.00
CA ARG A 72 4.03 -15.46 -32.17
C ARG A 72 2.89 -15.99 -33.04
N ASN A 73 1.65 -15.74 -32.62
CA ASN A 73 0.51 -16.10 -33.43
C ASN A 73 0.49 -15.28 -34.74
N PRO A 74 0.44 -15.90 -35.93
CA PRO A 74 0.45 -15.19 -37.22
C PRO A 74 -0.72 -14.20 -37.40
N GLN A 75 -1.84 -14.44 -36.70
CA GLN A 75 -3.03 -13.59 -36.74
C GLN A 75 -2.99 -12.43 -35.73
N ALA A 76 -1.96 -12.34 -34.89
CA ALA A 76 -1.86 -11.30 -33.88
C ALA A 76 -1.51 -9.94 -34.52
N LYS A 77 -2.35 -8.92 -34.29
CA LYS A 77 -2.08 -7.55 -34.72
C LYS A 77 -0.89 -6.97 -33.96
N ASN A 78 0.03 -6.32 -34.68
CA ASN A 78 1.13 -5.54 -34.09
C ASN A 78 0.65 -4.12 -33.80
N ALA A 79 -0.25 -3.95 -32.82
CA ALA A 79 -0.74 -2.62 -32.45
C ALA A 79 0.37 -1.69 -31.94
N TYR A 80 1.44 -2.26 -31.36
CA TYR A 80 2.53 -1.53 -30.71
C TYR A 80 3.91 -1.79 -31.35
N GLY A 81 3.94 -2.30 -32.59
CA GLY A 81 5.17 -2.66 -33.31
C GLY A 81 5.86 -3.92 -32.76
N ASP A 82 7.18 -4.04 -32.97
CA ASP A 82 7.95 -5.21 -32.58
C ASP A 82 8.34 -5.23 -31.08
N GLY A 83 8.12 -4.12 -30.40
CA GLY A 83 8.48 -3.88 -29.00
C GLY A 83 9.98 -3.82 -28.76
N GLU A 84 10.36 -3.53 -27.52
CA GLU A 84 11.75 -3.29 -27.13
C GLU A 84 12.01 -3.92 -25.76
N VAL A 85 13.21 -4.43 -25.56
CA VAL A 85 13.66 -4.99 -24.27
C VAL A 85 15.01 -4.37 -23.94
N PHE A 86 15.10 -3.77 -22.76
CA PHE A 86 16.31 -3.13 -22.26
C PHE A 86 16.79 -3.88 -21.02
N CYS A 87 18.08 -4.23 -20.99
CA CYS A 87 18.75 -4.67 -19.77
C CYS A 87 19.52 -3.48 -19.22
N LEU A 88 19.07 -2.96 -18.08
CA LEU A 88 19.71 -1.81 -17.43
C LEU A 88 20.96 -2.26 -16.65
N PRO A 89 22.00 -1.42 -16.54
CA PRO A 89 23.20 -1.79 -15.82
C PRO A 89 22.94 -1.93 -14.32
N LEU A 90 23.48 -2.99 -13.73
CA LEU A 90 23.38 -3.29 -12.30
C LEU A 90 23.98 -2.14 -11.47
N ILE A 91 23.29 -1.79 -10.39
CA ILE A 91 23.77 -0.80 -9.42
C ILE A 91 24.37 -1.53 -8.24
N GLU A 92 25.60 -1.19 -7.87
CA GLU A 92 26.26 -1.80 -6.72
C GLU A 92 25.67 -1.30 -5.39
N ALA A 93 25.62 -2.18 -4.40
CA ALA A 93 25.16 -1.83 -3.06
C ALA A 93 26.20 -0.94 -2.37
N PRO A 94 25.85 0.28 -1.92
CA PRO A 94 26.82 1.19 -1.32
C PRO A 94 27.27 0.70 0.06
N THR A 95 28.55 0.85 0.35
CA THR A 95 29.09 0.58 1.70
C THR A 95 28.60 1.62 2.69
N ILE A 96 27.96 1.17 3.78
CA ILE A 96 27.50 2.04 4.85
C ILE A 96 28.60 2.15 5.91
N ALA A 97 29.12 3.35 6.11
CA ALA A 97 30.10 3.62 7.16
C ALA A 97 29.49 3.36 8.54
N GLN A 98 30.14 2.52 9.33
CA GLN A 98 29.78 2.31 10.73
C GLN A 98 30.55 3.31 11.60
N HIS A 99 29.87 3.95 12.54
CA HIS A 99 30.52 4.81 13.52
C HIS A 99 30.90 3.97 14.76
N PRO A 100 32.20 3.71 15.01
CA PRO A 100 32.65 2.85 16.10
C PRO A 100 32.30 3.43 17.49
N ASN A 101 32.23 4.77 17.61
CA ASN A 101 31.81 5.47 18.82
C ASN A 101 30.39 6.03 18.66
N ARG A 102 29.39 5.14 18.64
CA ARG A 102 27.98 5.53 18.52
C ARG A 102 27.48 6.16 19.83
N ASN A 103 27.02 7.40 19.77
CA ASN A 103 26.15 7.98 20.80
C ASN A 103 24.70 7.81 20.36
N ALA A 104 23.89 7.06 21.09
CA ALA A 104 22.50 6.77 20.72
C ALA A 104 21.59 8.02 20.66
N LEU A 105 21.96 9.12 21.33
CA LEU A 105 21.22 10.38 21.32
C LEU A 105 21.51 11.24 20.08
N ILE A 106 22.63 11.00 19.40
CA ILE A 106 23.09 11.81 18.26
C ILE A 106 23.04 10.99 16.97
N ASN A 107 23.41 9.71 17.05
CA ASN A 107 23.52 8.78 15.93
C ASN A 107 22.65 7.55 16.20
N PRO A 108 21.50 7.40 15.51
CA PRO A 108 20.66 6.22 15.65
C PRO A 108 21.43 4.96 15.21
N TYR A 109 21.01 3.80 15.72
CA TYR A 109 21.52 2.54 15.20
C TYR A 109 21.06 2.35 13.76
N VAL A 110 21.99 1.95 12.90
CA VAL A 110 21.72 1.65 11.51
C VAL A 110 22.15 0.22 11.24
N ASP A 111 21.22 -0.60 10.78
CA ASP A 111 21.56 -1.87 10.15
C ASP A 111 22.16 -1.60 8.78
N SER A 112 23.50 -1.63 8.72
CA SER A 112 24.26 -1.35 7.49
C SER A 112 23.83 -2.19 6.29
N THR A 113 23.37 -3.44 6.51
CA THR A 113 22.95 -4.31 5.41
C THR A 113 21.59 -3.90 4.85
N LYS A 114 20.64 -3.59 5.74
CA LYS A 114 19.31 -3.11 5.34
C LYS A 114 19.40 -1.74 4.68
N GLU A 115 20.18 -0.83 5.23
CA GLU A 115 20.33 0.52 4.67
C GLU A 115 21.05 0.48 3.32
N SER A 116 22.10 -0.33 3.17
CA SER A 116 22.80 -0.51 1.89
C SER A 116 21.83 -0.95 0.79
N LYS A 117 21.04 -2.01 1.03
CA LYS A 117 20.05 -2.53 0.07
C LYS A 117 18.92 -1.54 -0.22
N ALA A 118 18.46 -0.79 0.78
CA ALA A 118 17.46 0.26 0.60
C ALA A 118 17.99 1.39 -0.31
N LYS A 119 19.25 1.81 -0.12
CA LYS A 119 19.90 2.81 -0.99
C LYS A 119 20.13 2.28 -2.40
N GLN A 120 20.52 1.01 -2.54
CA GLN A 120 20.63 0.33 -3.84
C GLN A 120 19.28 0.34 -4.58
N SER A 121 18.21 -0.12 -3.92
CA SER A 121 16.86 -0.16 -4.50
C SER A 121 16.34 1.23 -4.89
N TYR A 122 16.64 2.25 -4.07
CA TYR A 122 16.34 3.65 -4.39
C TYR A 122 17.07 4.11 -5.66
N ALA A 123 18.37 3.82 -5.78
CA ALA A 123 19.15 4.18 -6.97
C ALA A 123 18.67 3.43 -8.23
N GLU A 124 18.30 2.15 -8.10
CA GLU A 124 17.73 1.36 -9.21
C GLU A 124 16.42 1.97 -9.68
N ALA A 125 15.56 2.36 -8.73
CA ALA A 125 14.30 3.03 -9.03
C ALA A 125 14.50 4.39 -9.71
N LEU A 126 15.54 5.16 -9.36
CA LEU A 126 15.88 6.40 -10.08
C LEU A 126 16.30 6.14 -11.54
N GLN A 127 17.09 5.09 -11.79
CA GLN A 127 17.49 4.71 -13.15
C GLN A 127 16.28 4.26 -13.99
N VAL A 128 15.35 3.52 -13.38
CA VAL A 128 14.08 3.13 -14.00
C VAL A 128 13.20 4.37 -14.25
N ALA A 129 13.12 5.30 -13.30
CA ALA A 129 12.34 6.54 -13.42
C ALA A 129 12.77 7.37 -14.64
N GLN A 130 14.08 7.47 -14.89
CA GLN A 130 14.63 8.15 -16.07
C GLN A 130 14.13 7.50 -17.37
N HIS A 131 14.08 6.17 -17.42
CA HIS A 131 13.57 5.44 -18.58
C HIS A 131 12.06 5.59 -18.75
N ILE A 132 11.30 5.56 -17.66
CA ILE A 132 9.85 5.81 -17.68
C ILE A 132 9.58 7.20 -18.27
N HIS A 133 10.27 8.25 -17.79
CA HIS A 133 10.11 9.61 -18.31
C HIS A 133 10.45 9.70 -19.81
N LYS A 134 11.53 9.05 -20.23
CA LYS A 134 11.92 9.00 -21.65
C LYS A 134 10.85 8.30 -22.51
N ILE A 135 10.39 7.12 -22.10
CA ILE A 135 9.37 6.36 -22.85
C ILE A 135 8.05 7.12 -22.86
N LYS A 136 7.67 7.73 -21.73
CA LYS A 136 6.45 8.52 -21.59
C LYS A 136 6.45 9.71 -22.54
N SER A 137 7.58 10.41 -22.69
CA SER A 137 7.68 11.55 -23.60
C SER A 137 7.73 11.12 -25.07
N GLU A 138 8.49 10.07 -25.40
CA GLU A 138 8.63 9.57 -26.78
C GLU A 138 7.35 8.92 -27.32
N LYS A 139 6.61 8.19 -26.48
CA LYS A 139 5.42 7.41 -26.88
C LYS A 139 4.10 8.04 -26.46
N ASN A 140 4.13 9.23 -25.85
CA ASN A 140 2.96 9.92 -25.28
C ASN A 140 2.13 9.01 -24.35
N ALA A 141 2.79 8.16 -23.56
CA ALA A 141 2.14 7.20 -22.69
C ALA A 141 1.52 7.88 -21.46
N SER A 142 0.50 7.28 -20.87
CA SER A 142 -0.05 7.66 -19.57
C SER A 142 0.75 7.00 -18.43
N TRP A 143 0.56 7.45 -17.18
CA TRP A 143 1.19 6.79 -16.03
C TRP A 143 0.68 5.35 -15.83
N GLY A 144 -0.59 5.09 -16.16
CA GLY A 144 -1.22 3.78 -16.04
C GLY A 144 -0.71 2.73 -17.04
N ASP A 145 0.08 3.14 -18.04
CA ASP A 145 0.70 2.22 -19.00
C ASP A 145 1.97 1.54 -18.46
N PHE A 146 2.43 1.94 -17.27
CA PHE A 146 3.65 1.40 -16.65
C PHE A 146 3.31 0.49 -15.48
N LEU A 147 3.89 -0.73 -15.48
CA LEU A 147 3.80 -1.67 -14.38
C LEU A 147 5.21 -2.06 -13.90
N ILE A 148 5.45 -1.93 -12.60
CA ILE A 148 6.74 -2.27 -11.98
C ILE A 148 6.57 -3.59 -11.21
N LEU A 149 7.28 -4.62 -11.66
CA LEU A 149 7.26 -5.94 -11.03
C LEU A 149 8.49 -6.09 -10.12
N LEU A 150 8.26 -6.46 -8.87
CA LEU A 150 9.29 -6.68 -7.87
C LEU A 150 9.21 -8.12 -7.38
N ARG A 151 10.37 -8.76 -7.18
CA ARG A 151 10.43 -10.12 -6.60
C ARG A 151 9.97 -10.14 -5.13
N SER A 152 10.29 -9.09 -4.38
CA SER A 152 9.91 -8.91 -2.98
C SER A 152 9.56 -7.46 -2.71
N ARG A 153 8.65 -7.23 -1.76
CA ARG A 153 8.23 -5.89 -1.31
C ARG A 153 9.12 -5.31 -0.20
N THR A 154 10.19 -6.00 0.20
CA THR A 154 11.06 -5.58 1.33
C THR A 154 11.57 -4.14 1.25
N HIS A 155 11.83 -3.63 0.04
CA HIS A 155 12.34 -2.28 -0.18
C HIS A 155 11.37 -1.40 -0.98
N LEU A 156 10.07 -1.75 -0.98
CA LEU A 156 9.04 -1.02 -1.73
C LEU A 156 8.99 0.47 -1.34
N SER A 157 9.14 0.78 -0.05
CA SER A 157 9.15 2.18 0.43
C SER A 157 10.30 3.01 -0.14
N SER A 158 11.47 2.41 -0.36
CA SER A 158 12.61 3.08 -0.98
C SER A 158 12.36 3.34 -2.48
N ILE A 159 11.72 2.40 -3.16
CA ILE A 159 11.35 2.51 -4.58
C ILE A 159 10.27 3.58 -4.79
N GLU A 160 9.19 3.54 -3.98
CA GLU A 160 8.14 4.56 -4.00
C GLU A 160 8.69 5.95 -3.73
N LYS A 161 9.65 6.06 -2.80
CA LYS A 161 10.32 7.33 -2.52
C LYS A 161 11.07 7.84 -3.76
N ALA A 162 11.84 7.01 -4.43
CA ALA A 162 12.58 7.41 -5.63
C ALA A 162 11.66 7.87 -6.77
N PHE A 163 10.55 7.18 -6.99
CA PHE A 163 9.56 7.57 -7.99
C PHE A 163 8.87 8.88 -7.63
N ARG A 164 8.49 9.07 -6.36
CA ARG A 164 7.94 10.33 -5.86
C ARG A 164 8.91 11.49 -6.02
N ASP A 165 10.17 11.29 -5.65
CA ASP A 165 11.24 12.30 -5.80
C ASP A 165 11.50 12.61 -7.28
N SER A 166 11.14 11.68 -8.18
CA SER A 166 11.17 11.84 -9.64
C SER A 166 9.86 12.35 -10.25
N GLY A 167 8.84 12.68 -9.44
CA GLY A 167 7.55 13.17 -9.92
C GLY A 167 6.64 12.13 -10.58
N ILE A 168 6.88 10.84 -10.34
CA ILE A 168 6.09 9.73 -10.87
C ILE A 168 5.07 9.31 -9.81
N PRO A 169 3.75 9.36 -10.09
CA PRO A 169 2.73 8.82 -9.20
C PRO A 169 2.83 7.29 -9.18
N CYS A 170 2.72 6.69 -8.00
CA CYS A 170 2.75 5.25 -7.82
C CYS A 170 1.50 4.79 -7.09
N ASP A 171 0.80 3.83 -7.69
CA ASP A 171 -0.20 3.03 -7.02
C ASP A 171 0.43 1.67 -6.69
N SER A 172 0.45 1.31 -5.40
CA SER A 172 0.99 0.04 -4.95
C SER A 172 -0.07 -0.66 -4.09
N PRO A 173 -0.38 -1.95 -4.37
CA PRO A 173 -1.32 -2.70 -3.56
C PRO A 173 -0.66 -2.97 -2.20
N ARG A 174 -0.87 -2.05 -1.26
CA ARG A 174 -0.41 -2.18 0.13
C ARG A 174 -1.35 -3.10 0.88
N GLN A 175 -1.09 -4.40 0.86
CA GLN A 175 -1.70 -5.29 1.86
C GLN A 175 -1.14 -4.90 3.23
N GLY A 176 -2.02 -4.57 4.20
CA GLY A 176 -1.60 -4.28 5.57
C GLY A 176 -1.04 -2.89 5.86
N GLY A 177 -1.08 -1.97 4.89
CA GLY A 177 -0.47 -0.65 5.01
C GLY A 177 -1.40 0.45 5.52
N LEU A 178 -2.72 0.29 5.38
CA LEU A 178 -3.69 1.36 5.65
C LEU A 178 -3.53 1.93 7.07
N LEU A 179 -3.50 1.08 8.09
CA LEU A 179 -3.37 1.48 9.51
C LEU A 179 -1.97 2.00 9.89
N LYS A 180 -1.05 2.10 8.93
CA LYS A 180 0.29 2.70 9.05
C LYS A 180 0.40 4.02 8.28
N THR A 181 -0.66 4.44 7.60
CA THR A 181 -0.72 5.76 6.95
C THR A 181 -0.92 6.85 8.01
N LEU A 182 -0.47 8.07 7.73
CA LEU A 182 -0.54 9.17 8.70
C LEU A 182 -1.99 9.52 9.03
N GLU A 183 -2.82 9.57 8.00
CA GLU A 183 -4.26 9.81 8.06
C GLU A 183 -4.99 8.74 8.88
N ALA A 184 -4.66 7.45 8.72
CA ALA A 184 -5.26 6.41 9.55
C ALA A 184 -4.77 6.48 11.01
N GLU A 185 -3.50 6.81 11.25
CA GLU A 185 -2.97 6.99 12.60
C GLU A 185 -3.63 8.18 13.32
N ASP A 186 -3.85 9.29 12.61
CA ASP A 186 -4.58 10.45 13.13
C ASP A 186 -6.04 10.11 13.45
N LEU A 187 -6.72 9.36 12.57
CA LEU A 187 -8.10 8.92 12.84
C LEU A 187 -8.17 7.98 14.04
N VAL A 188 -7.22 7.05 14.19
CA VAL A 188 -7.15 6.17 15.37
C VAL A 188 -6.88 6.97 16.64
N ALA A 189 -5.99 7.97 16.59
CA ALA A 189 -5.76 8.88 17.70
C ALA A 189 -7.04 9.66 18.04
N PHE A 190 -7.77 10.10 17.02
CA PHE A 190 -9.03 10.81 17.21
C PHE A 190 -10.10 9.94 17.87
N LEU A 191 -10.30 8.72 17.38
CA LEU A 191 -11.19 7.77 18.04
C LEU A 191 -10.74 7.47 19.48
N SER A 192 -9.44 7.47 19.76
CA SER A 192 -8.91 7.32 21.13
C SER A 192 -9.25 8.52 22.02
N VAL A 193 -9.17 9.75 21.49
CA VAL A 193 -9.61 10.97 22.18
C VAL A 193 -11.10 10.92 22.52
N LEU A 194 -11.94 10.37 21.63
CA LEU A 194 -13.38 10.25 21.91
C LEU A 194 -13.70 9.29 23.07
N ILE A 195 -12.81 8.34 23.36
CA ILE A 195 -12.92 7.44 24.53
C ILE A 195 -12.32 8.12 25.77
N THR A 196 -11.12 8.67 25.64
CA THR A 196 -10.34 9.24 26.73
C THR A 196 -9.87 10.65 26.35
N PRO A 197 -10.72 11.68 26.47
CA PRO A 197 -10.35 13.04 26.05
C PRO A 197 -9.19 13.63 26.86
N THR A 198 -8.95 13.12 28.07
CA THR A 198 -7.85 13.54 28.95
C THR A 198 -6.50 12.95 28.57
N ASP A 199 -6.41 12.11 27.53
CA ASP A 199 -5.13 11.66 26.98
C ASP A 199 -4.52 12.76 26.11
N ASP A 200 -3.65 13.54 26.73
CA ASP A 200 -2.99 14.69 26.10
C ASP A 200 -2.16 14.32 24.88
N LEU A 201 -1.62 13.09 24.80
CA LEU A 201 -0.82 12.68 23.65
C LEU A 201 -1.70 12.50 22.41
N SER A 202 -2.79 11.71 22.55
CA SER A 202 -3.76 11.52 21.48
C SER A 202 -4.43 12.84 21.10
N LEU A 203 -4.77 13.68 22.09
CA LEU A 203 -5.37 14.99 21.83
C LEU A 203 -4.40 15.94 21.12
N ALA A 204 -3.12 15.98 21.50
CA ALA A 204 -2.12 16.76 20.80
C ALA A 204 -1.93 16.31 19.34
N GLN A 205 -1.96 15.00 19.09
CA GLN A 205 -1.89 14.46 17.72
C GLN A 205 -3.08 14.94 16.88
N VAL A 206 -4.31 14.85 17.41
CA VAL A 206 -5.53 15.33 16.72
C VAL A 206 -5.46 16.84 16.46
N LEU A 207 -5.00 17.62 17.44
CA LEU A 207 -4.81 19.06 17.28
C LEU A 207 -3.78 19.39 16.19
N ARG A 208 -2.69 18.61 16.11
CA ARG A 208 -1.62 18.79 15.11
C ARG A 208 -2.02 18.34 13.70
N SER A 209 -2.91 17.35 13.61
CA SER A 209 -3.39 16.78 12.36
C SER A 209 -4.13 17.83 11.51
N PRO A 210 -4.33 17.59 10.19
CA PRO A 210 -5.13 18.47 9.34
C PRO A 210 -6.55 18.74 9.83
N ILE A 211 -7.08 17.99 10.80
CA ILE A 211 -8.40 18.24 11.41
C ILE A 211 -8.44 19.63 12.05
N TYR A 212 -7.41 20.03 12.82
CA TYR A 212 -7.34 21.34 13.48
C TYR A 212 -6.10 22.16 13.10
N ALA A 213 -5.08 21.52 12.52
CA ALA A 213 -3.89 22.13 11.94
C ALA A 213 -3.11 23.07 12.89
N PHE A 214 -3.00 22.71 14.17
CA PHE A 214 -2.20 23.49 15.12
C PHE A 214 -0.73 23.53 14.68
N SER A 215 -0.09 24.68 14.84
CA SER A 215 1.35 24.78 14.74
C SER A 215 2.04 24.26 16.00
N ASP A 216 3.34 23.97 15.88
CA ASP A 216 4.15 23.54 17.02
C ASP A 216 4.18 24.63 18.12
N GLU A 217 4.14 25.91 17.72
CA GLU A 217 4.04 27.06 18.61
C GLU A 217 2.70 27.06 19.37
N GLN A 218 1.58 26.79 18.70
CA GLN A 218 0.27 26.73 19.36
C GLN A 218 0.20 25.58 20.37
N LEU A 219 0.77 24.42 20.05
CA LEU A 219 0.87 23.29 21.00
C LEU A 219 1.78 23.62 22.18
N MET A 220 2.89 24.31 21.95
CA MET A 220 3.79 24.75 23.01
C MET A 220 3.09 25.74 23.95
N GLN A 221 2.38 26.71 23.40
CA GLN A 221 1.57 27.65 24.18
C GLN A 221 0.50 26.94 25.00
N LEU A 222 -0.22 25.98 24.41
CA LEU A 222 -1.20 25.15 25.12
C LEU A 222 -0.57 24.40 26.30
N THR A 223 0.64 23.87 26.09
CA THR A 223 1.43 23.17 27.13
C THR A 223 1.84 24.11 28.26
N LEU A 224 2.31 25.31 27.92
CA LEU A 224 2.70 26.32 28.92
C LEU A 224 1.50 26.81 29.73
N SER A 225 0.35 27.08 29.10
CA SER A 225 -0.88 27.46 29.79
C SER A 225 -1.41 26.35 30.71
N LYS A 226 -1.32 25.09 30.28
CA LYS A 226 -1.66 23.94 31.14
C LYS A 226 -0.82 23.95 32.43
N LEU A 227 0.48 24.21 32.31
CA LEU A 227 1.40 24.24 33.45
C LEU A 227 1.18 25.46 34.35
N SER A 228 0.92 26.65 33.79
CA SER A 228 0.68 27.86 34.58
C SER A 228 -0.59 27.76 35.42
N ASP A 229 -1.64 27.19 34.83
CA ASP A 229 -2.97 27.15 35.43
C ASP A 229 -3.20 25.86 36.25
N GLN A 230 -2.14 25.03 36.39
CA GLN A 230 -2.14 23.77 37.15
C GLN A 230 -3.21 22.77 36.70
N HIS A 231 -3.56 22.78 35.41
CA HIS A 231 -4.48 21.81 34.83
C HIS A 231 -3.81 20.45 34.60
N HIS A 232 -4.56 19.36 34.76
CA HIS A 232 -4.01 18.01 34.65
C HIS A 232 -4.01 17.49 33.20
N SER A 233 -4.83 18.07 32.31
CA SER A 233 -4.91 17.75 30.87
C SER A 233 -5.25 18.98 30.01
N TYR A 234 -4.95 18.91 28.71
CA TYR A 234 -5.39 19.90 27.72
C TYR A 234 -6.91 19.98 27.63
N TRP A 235 -7.60 18.84 27.79
CA TRP A 235 -9.05 18.77 27.84
C TRP A 235 -9.65 19.68 28.91
N GLN A 236 -9.11 19.63 30.13
CA GLN A 236 -9.56 20.49 31.23
C GLN A 236 -9.30 21.96 30.94
N LEU A 237 -8.12 22.29 30.43
CA LEU A 237 -7.76 23.66 30.06
C LEU A 237 -8.72 24.22 28.99
N MET A 238 -9.02 23.45 27.95
CA MET A 238 -9.90 23.85 26.85
C MET A 238 -11.39 23.88 27.25
N SER A 239 -11.76 23.20 28.34
CA SER A 239 -13.13 23.24 28.86
C SER A 239 -13.52 24.60 29.45
N ASN A 240 -12.54 25.45 29.79
CA ASN A 240 -12.80 26.81 30.26
C ASN A 240 -13.35 27.68 29.13
N THR A 241 -14.48 28.35 29.37
CA THR A 241 -15.16 29.21 28.39
C THR A 241 -14.32 30.41 27.95
N GLU A 242 -13.37 30.85 28.77
CA GLU A 242 -12.46 31.96 28.45
C GLU A 242 -11.27 31.51 27.57
N ASN A 243 -11.08 30.21 27.37
CA ASN A 243 -10.01 29.69 26.55
C ASN A 243 -10.32 29.88 25.05
N GLN A 244 -9.36 30.40 24.29
CA GLN A 244 -9.50 30.60 22.83
C GLN A 244 -9.86 29.32 22.06
N TYR A 245 -9.47 28.14 22.56
CA TYR A 245 -9.71 26.84 21.95
C TYR A 245 -10.98 26.15 22.49
N HIS A 246 -11.82 26.86 23.23
CA HIS A 246 -13.05 26.30 23.80
C HIS A 246 -14.05 25.80 22.74
N HIS A 247 -14.03 26.38 21.53
CA HIS A 247 -14.83 25.89 20.41
C HIS A 247 -14.46 24.45 20.02
N ILE A 248 -13.17 24.11 19.99
CA ILE A 248 -12.68 22.75 19.71
C ILE A 248 -13.14 21.78 20.79
N TYR A 249 -13.09 22.20 22.05
CA TYR A 249 -13.63 21.40 23.16
C TYR A 249 -15.11 21.06 22.94
N LYS A 250 -15.93 22.04 22.52
CA LYS A 250 -17.35 21.81 22.23
C LYS A 250 -17.56 20.84 21.08
N ASP A 251 -16.79 20.97 20.00
CA ASP A 251 -16.87 20.07 18.84
C ASP A 251 -16.57 18.62 19.27
N ILE A 252 -15.43 18.41 19.94
CA ILE A 252 -15.02 17.08 20.42
C ILE A 252 -16.03 16.54 21.45
N LEU A 253 -16.53 17.37 22.37
CA LEU A 253 -17.53 16.95 23.36
C LEU A 253 -18.81 16.47 22.67
N SER A 254 -19.24 17.14 21.59
CA SER A 254 -20.40 16.72 20.81
C SER A 254 -20.21 15.33 20.20
N TRP A 255 -19.01 15.03 19.68
CA TRP A 255 -18.69 13.71 19.13
C TRP A 255 -18.50 12.65 20.22
N VAL A 256 -17.97 13.01 21.40
CA VAL A 256 -17.94 12.11 22.58
C VAL A 256 -19.36 11.70 22.96
N ASP A 257 -20.32 12.62 22.90
CA ASP A 257 -21.72 12.32 23.18
C ASP A 257 -22.43 11.54 22.07
N LEU A 258 -21.99 11.66 20.81
CA LEU A 258 -22.46 10.84 19.69
C LEU A 258 -21.86 9.43 19.72
N ALA A 259 -20.59 9.29 20.10
CA ALA A 259 -19.89 8.00 20.21
C ALA A 259 -20.54 7.03 21.21
N LYS A 260 -21.33 7.56 22.15
CA LYS A 260 -22.14 6.76 23.09
C LYS A 260 -23.38 6.13 22.46
N ARG A 261 -23.80 6.61 21.28
CA ARG A 261 -25.12 6.33 20.68
C ARG A 261 -25.02 5.80 19.25
N LEU A 262 -23.97 6.16 18.51
CA LEU A 262 -23.79 5.79 17.11
C LEU A 262 -22.77 4.65 16.95
N PRO A 263 -22.97 3.78 15.94
CA PRO A 263 -21.92 2.90 15.44
C PRO A 263 -20.69 3.70 14.98
N VAL A 264 -19.53 3.05 14.94
CA VAL A 264 -18.26 3.72 14.61
C VAL A 264 -18.26 4.29 13.20
N HIS A 265 -18.80 3.55 12.22
CA HIS A 265 -18.94 4.03 10.84
C HIS A 265 -19.75 5.33 10.80
N ASP A 266 -20.94 5.35 11.38
CA ASP A 266 -21.83 6.53 11.35
C ASP A 266 -21.22 7.72 12.08
N LEU A 267 -20.50 7.46 13.18
CA LEU A 267 -19.74 8.49 13.89
C LEU A 267 -18.63 9.09 13.01
N LEU A 268 -17.85 8.25 12.33
CA LEU A 268 -16.80 8.69 11.41
C LEU A 268 -17.39 9.46 10.22
N ASP A 269 -18.49 9.00 9.64
CA ASP A 269 -19.16 9.67 8.53
C ASP A 269 -19.65 11.09 8.95
N HIS A 270 -20.24 11.21 10.14
CA HIS A 270 -20.60 12.51 10.71
C HIS A 270 -19.39 13.43 10.91
N ILE A 271 -18.27 12.89 11.41
CA ILE A 271 -17.02 13.64 11.59
C ILE A 271 -16.46 14.09 10.23
N TYR A 272 -16.45 13.22 9.23
CA TYR A 272 -15.97 13.51 7.88
C TYR A 272 -16.74 14.67 7.26
N ALA A 273 -18.06 14.64 7.39
CA ALA A 273 -18.95 15.68 6.88
C ALA A 273 -18.80 17.01 7.63
N GLN A 274 -18.79 17.00 8.96
CA GLN A 274 -18.76 18.24 9.76
C GLN A 274 -17.41 18.97 9.72
N THR A 275 -16.31 18.25 9.52
CA THR A 275 -14.96 18.84 9.51
C THR A 275 -14.43 19.11 8.11
N ASP A 276 -15.16 18.74 7.05
CA ASP A 276 -14.65 18.69 5.67
C ASP A 276 -13.32 17.91 5.59
N LEU A 277 -13.26 16.77 6.31
CA LEU A 277 -12.01 16.07 6.61
C LEU A 277 -11.20 15.75 5.36
N ARG A 278 -11.87 15.21 4.32
CA ARG A 278 -11.27 14.91 3.02
C ARG A 278 -10.57 16.11 2.41
N LEU A 279 -11.22 17.28 2.44
CA LEU A 279 -10.70 18.51 1.84
C LEU A 279 -9.48 19.02 2.63
N ARG A 280 -9.53 19.02 3.96
CA ARG A 280 -8.40 19.45 4.80
C ARG A 280 -7.16 18.58 4.61
N TYR A 281 -7.34 17.25 4.56
CA TYR A 281 -6.25 16.31 4.29
C TYR A 281 -5.71 16.47 2.86
N ALA A 282 -6.57 16.59 1.85
CA ALA A 282 -6.14 16.81 0.47
C ALA A 282 -5.38 18.13 0.25
N GLN A 283 -5.71 19.19 1.00
CA GLN A 283 -4.98 20.46 0.96
C GLN A 283 -3.62 20.39 1.65
N SER A 284 -3.51 19.57 2.70
CA SER A 284 -2.28 19.38 3.47
C SER A 284 -1.32 18.37 2.82
N ALA A 285 -1.85 17.47 1.99
CA ALA A 285 -1.08 16.43 1.31
C ALA A 285 -0.26 16.99 0.12
N PRO A 286 0.96 16.47 -0.12
CA PRO A 286 1.72 16.76 -1.33
C PRO A 286 0.90 16.44 -2.60
N PRO A 287 1.01 17.24 -3.69
CA PRO A 287 0.19 17.05 -4.90
C PRO A 287 0.15 15.63 -5.46
N LEU A 288 1.29 14.93 -5.44
CA LEU A 288 1.44 13.56 -5.95
C LEU A 288 0.75 12.49 -5.08
N GLN A 289 0.34 12.83 -3.87
CA GLN A 289 -0.25 11.90 -2.89
C GLN A 289 -1.71 12.21 -2.57
N LYS A 290 -2.27 13.28 -3.12
CA LYS A 290 -3.65 13.71 -2.79
C LYS A 290 -4.66 12.58 -2.99
N ASP A 291 -4.61 11.93 -4.15
CA ASP A 291 -5.54 10.85 -4.47
C ASP A 291 -5.34 9.63 -3.56
N GLN A 292 -4.09 9.33 -3.21
CA GLN A 292 -3.78 8.24 -2.27
C GLN A 292 -4.31 8.54 -0.87
N VAL A 293 -4.12 9.75 -0.35
CA VAL A 293 -4.61 10.15 0.97
C VAL A 293 -6.14 10.10 1.01
N LEU A 294 -6.81 10.59 -0.04
CA LEU A 294 -8.27 10.50 -0.15
C LEU A 294 -8.73 9.03 -0.20
N SER A 295 -8.08 8.20 -1.01
CA SER A 295 -8.36 6.76 -1.08
C SER A 295 -8.15 6.06 0.26
N ASN A 296 -7.13 6.44 1.02
CA ASN A 296 -6.87 5.89 2.36
C ASN A 296 -7.94 6.31 3.37
N LEU A 297 -8.40 7.56 3.34
CA LEU A 297 -9.52 8.01 4.17
C LEU A 297 -10.80 7.22 3.86
N ASP A 298 -11.09 7.04 2.57
CA ASP A 298 -12.26 6.28 2.12
C ASP A 298 -12.17 4.79 2.50
N ALA A 299 -10.97 4.20 2.34
CA ALA A 299 -10.70 2.84 2.77
C ALA A 299 -10.80 2.68 4.30
N PHE A 300 -10.43 3.69 5.09
CA PHE A 300 -10.60 3.65 6.54
C PHE A 300 -12.07 3.70 6.95
N LEU A 301 -12.87 4.52 6.27
CA LEU A 301 -14.32 4.55 6.49
C LEU A 301 -14.99 3.23 6.09
N ALA A 302 -14.62 2.67 4.93
CA ALA A 302 -15.09 1.36 4.49
C ALA A 302 -14.69 0.24 5.46
N LEU A 303 -13.45 0.26 5.96
CA LEU A 303 -12.97 -0.69 6.98
C LEU A 303 -13.83 -0.65 8.26
N ALA A 304 -14.34 0.52 8.64
CA ALA A 304 -15.25 0.65 9.78
C ALA A 304 -16.62 -0.01 9.54
N LEU A 305 -17.04 -0.12 8.27
CA LEU A 305 -18.27 -0.81 7.85
C LEU A 305 -18.05 -2.32 7.71
N ASP A 306 -16.92 -2.75 7.16
CA ASP A 306 -16.63 -4.16 6.89
C ASP A 306 -16.35 -4.96 8.18
N LEU A 307 -15.71 -4.34 9.16
CA LEU A 307 -15.41 -4.98 10.45
C LEU A 307 -16.67 -5.39 11.20
N ASP A 308 -16.87 -6.70 11.34
CA ASP A 308 -18.08 -7.34 11.92
C ASP A 308 -19.41 -6.82 11.31
N GLY A 309 -19.39 -6.41 10.03
CA GLY A 309 -20.57 -5.97 9.27
C GLY A 309 -21.24 -4.70 9.80
N GLY A 310 -20.45 -3.77 10.33
CA GLY A 310 -20.91 -2.46 10.83
C GLY A 310 -21.60 -2.53 12.20
N ARG A 311 -21.68 -3.72 12.80
CA ARG A 311 -22.39 -3.97 14.06
C ARG A 311 -21.49 -3.89 15.30
N TYR A 312 -20.41 -3.11 15.26
CA TYR A 312 -19.61 -2.83 16.45
C TYR A 312 -20.38 -1.92 17.42
N PRO A 313 -20.74 -2.38 18.63
CA PRO A 313 -21.49 -1.54 19.56
C PRO A 313 -20.58 -0.65 20.41
N SER A 314 -19.24 -0.77 20.33
CA SER A 314 -18.35 0.06 21.14
C SER A 314 -17.03 0.43 20.46
N LEU A 315 -16.69 1.71 20.55
CA LEU A 315 -15.46 2.29 20.04
C LEU A 315 -14.18 1.64 20.60
N PRO A 316 -14.08 1.27 21.90
CA PRO A 316 -12.91 0.60 22.43
C PRO A 316 -12.61 -0.75 21.77
N ARG A 317 -13.66 -1.52 21.46
CA ARG A 317 -13.49 -2.85 20.84
C ARG A 317 -13.04 -2.70 19.37
N PHE A 318 -13.56 -1.70 18.66
CA PHE A 318 -13.11 -1.36 17.30
C PHE A 318 -11.62 -1.01 17.27
N ILE A 319 -11.15 -0.13 18.16
CA ILE A 319 -9.72 0.21 18.27
C ILE A 319 -8.87 -1.01 18.61
N ALA A 320 -9.36 -1.92 19.45
CA ALA A 320 -8.67 -3.16 19.76
C ALA A 320 -8.51 -4.08 18.54
N GLU A 321 -9.53 -4.20 17.70
CA GLU A 321 -9.44 -4.95 16.43
C GLU A 321 -8.49 -4.28 15.44
N LEU A 322 -8.52 -2.95 15.30
CA LEU A 322 -7.55 -2.24 14.47
C LEU A 322 -6.11 -2.53 14.91
N LYS A 323 -5.86 -2.59 16.22
CA LYS A 323 -4.54 -2.97 16.76
C LYS A 323 -4.17 -4.41 16.46
N LYS A 324 -5.13 -5.34 16.41
CA LYS A 324 -4.89 -6.73 16.01
C LYS A 324 -4.58 -6.83 14.52
N ILE A 325 -5.36 -6.18 13.66
CA ILE A 325 -5.12 -6.12 12.21
C ILE A 325 -3.73 -5.52 11.93
N LYS A 326 -3.38 -4.42 12.60
CA LYS A 326 -2.07 -3.77 12.45
C LYS A 326 -0.90 -4.70 12.79
N ARG A 327 -1.10 -5.65 13.72
CA ARG A 327 -0.11 -6.68 14.09
C ARG A 327 -0.14 -7.88 13.14
N GLY A 328 -1.32 -8.41 12.81
CA GLY A 328 -1.48 -9.56 11.92
C GLY A 328 -1.00 -9.30 10.50
N ALA A 329 -1.17 -8.06 10.01
CA ALA A 329 -0.63 -7.65 8.73
C ALA A 329 0.91 -7.55 8.67
N GLU A 330 1.60 -7.66 9.81
CA GLU A 330 3.06 -7.84 9.86
C GLU A 330 3.46 -9.31 9.66
N GLU A 331 2.51 -10.24 9.80
CA GLU A 331 2.71 -11.70 9.75
C GLU A 331 2.08 -12.36 8.52
N GLU A 332 1.09 -11.74 7.87
CA GLU A 332 0.38 -12.32 6.73
C GLU A 332 1.20 -12.30 5.42
N SER A 333 1.24 -13.47 4.79
CA SER A 333 1.80 -13.69 3.46
C SER A 333 0.89 -13.06 2.40
N PRO A 334 1.39 -12.67 1.21
CA PRO A 334 0.58 -11.98 0.22
C PRO A 334 -0.61 -12.85 -0.20
N ASP A 335 -1.82 -12.31 -0.09
CA ASP A 335 -3.03 -12.93 -0.64
C ASP A 335 -3.42 -12.23 -1.94
N GLU A 336 -3.95 -13.03 -2.86
CA GLU A 336 -4.33 -12.56 -4.19
C GLU A 336 -5.51 -11.59 -4.07
N GLY A 337 -5.48 -10.50 -4.84
CA GLY A 337 -6.63 -9.63 -5.00
C GLY A 337 -7.80 -10.45 -5.54
N GLU A 338 -8.97 -10.29 -4.94
CA GLU A 338 -10.20 -10.87 -5.42
C GLU A 338 -10.36 -10.52 -6.91
N SER A 339 -10.40 -11.56 -7.76
CA SER A 339 -10.83 -11.38 -9.13
C SER A 339 -12.31 -11.04 -9.07
N VAL A 340 -12.65 -9.82 -9.48
CA VAL A 340 -14.03 -9.46 -9.80
C VAL A 340 -14.44 -10.40 -10.93
N VAL A 341 -15.24 -11.40 -10.58
CA VAL A 341 -15.91 -12.24 -11.56
C VAL A 341 -16.98 -11.34 -12.17
N GLU A 342 -16.71 -10.81 -13.37
CA GLU A 342 -17.80 -10.34 -14.22
C GLU A 342 -18.64 -11.58 -14.53
N GLU A 343 -19.85 -11.64 -13.96
CA GLU A 343 -20.88 -12.59 -14.36
C GLU A 343 -21.24 -12.26 -15.81
N ASP A 344 -20.74 -13.06 -16.75
CA ASP A 344 -21.26 -13.10 -18.11
C ASP A 344 -22.74 -13.48 -18.03
N SER A 345 -23.59 -12.55 -18.44
CA SER A 345 -25.01 -12.80 -18.69
C SER A 345 -25.15 -13.69 -19.93
N ASP A 346 -25.37 -14.98 -19.71
CA ASP A 346 -25.90 -15.89 -20.72
C ASP A 346 -27.37 -15.50 -21.02
N ASP A 347 -27.56 -14.71 -22.08
CA ASP A 347 -28.83 -14.61 -22.82
C ASP A 347 -28.55 -15.05 -24.26
N GLU A 348 -28.83 -16.33 -24.57
CA GLU A 348 -29.43 -16.78 -25.84
C GLU A 348 -30.10 -18.16 -25.69
#